data_AF-A0A100W7I0-F1
#
_entry.id   AF-A0A100W7I0-F1
#
_cell.length_a   1.000
_cell.length_b   1.000
_cell.length_c   1.000
_cell.angle_alpha   90.00
_cell.angle_beta   90.00
_cell.angle_gamma   90.00
#
_symmetry.space_group_name_H-M   'P 1'
#
loop_
_entity.id
_entity.type
_entity.pdbx_description
1 polymer ?
#
loop_
_entity_poly.entity_id
_entity_poly.type
_entity_poly.pdbx_seq_one_letter_code
_entity_poly.pdbx_strand_id
1 'polypeptide(L)'
;MFTGKRRLGQVVATAAAAGALLGLAATPAGAWPIPLTADQTNFLNATRGGFPGNDDQLLLAGNQACRMLYTGQGTQATIDTTAATYGASPQQAAALVGAARSTMCTQAPG
;
A
#
# COMPACT_ATOMS: atom_id res chain seq x y z
N MET A 1 -11.62 56.94 18.55
CA MET A 1 -11.45 56.51 17.14
C MET A 1 -11.45 55.00 17.12
N PHE A 2 -12.53 54.40 16.61
CA PHE A 2 -12.82 52.97 16.66
C PHE A 2 -12.07 52.19 15.59
N THR A 3 -11.94 50.88 15.87
CA THR A 3 -11.89 49.74 14.92
C THR A 3 -10.51 49.24 14.48
N GLY A 4 -10.18 48.00 14.86
CA GLY A 4 -9.08 47.28 14.21
C GLY A 4 -8.86 45.83 14.65
N LYS A 5 -9.27 45.42 15.86
CA LYS A 5 -8.91 44.09 16.40
C LYS A 5 -9.94 42.97 16.18
N ARG A 6 -11.15 43.28 15.68
CA ARG A 6 -12.24 42.29 15.51
C ARG A 6 -12.13 41.40 14.25
N ARG A 7 -11.32 41.77 13.26
CA ARG A 7 -11.33 41.08 11.95
C ARG A 7 -10.49 39.81 11.88
N LEU A 8 -9.41 39.71 12.67
CA LEU A 8 -8.53 38.53 12.66
C LEU A 8 -9.16 37.29 13.30
N GLY A 9 -9.91 37.46 14.41
CA GLY A 9 -10.58 36.35 15.07
C GLY A 9 -11.71 35.73 14.23
N GLN A 10 -12.37 36.53 13.40
CA GLN A 10 -13.43 36.03 12.51
C GLN A 10 -12.87 35.16 11.38
N VAL A 11 -11.71 35.50 10.80
CA VAL A 11 -11.10 34.72 9.70
C VAL A 11 -10.66 33.33 10.18
N VAL A 12 -10.07 33.24 11.37
CA VAL A 12 -9.65 31.97 11.99
C VAL A 12 -10.86 31.11 12.34
N ALA A 13 -11.92 31.70 12.89
CA ALA A 13 -13.15 30.99 13.22
C ALA A 13 -13.85 30.43 11.96
N THR A 14 -13.87 31.19 10.85
CA THR A 14 -14.43 30.70 9.58
C THR A 14 -13.62 29.59 8.95
N ALA A 15 -12.29 29.63 9.06
CA ALA A 15 -11.42 28.57 8.53
C ALA A 15 -11.55 27.27 9.34
N ALA A 16 -11.66 27.37 10.67
CA ALA A 16 -11.91 26.22 11.54
C ALA A 16 -13.30 25.62 11.31
N ALA A 17 -14.33 26.45 11.10
CA ALA A 17 -15.67 25.99 10.77
C ALA A 17 -15.74 25.33 9.40
N ALA A 18 -15.07 25.87 8.38
CA ALA A 18 -14.97 25.26 7.06
C ALA A 18 -14.20 23.92 7.11
N GLY A 19 -13.09 23.86 7.86
CA GLY A 19 -12.34 22.61 8.09
C GLY A 19 -13.17 21.56 8.83
N ALA A 20 -13.98 21.96 9.81
CA ALA A 20 -14.90 21.06 10.52
C ALA A 20 -16.01 20.54 9.60
N LEU A 21 -16.58 21.38 8.72
CA LEU A 21 -17.60 20.97 7.75
C LEU A 21 -17.03 20.04 6.67
N LEU A 22 -15.79 20.26 6.22
CA LEU A 22 -15.08 19.37 5.28
C LEU A 22 -14.68 18.04 5.94
N GLY A 23 -14.35 18.04 7.23
CA GLY A 23 -14.09 16.82 8.00
C GLY A 23 -15.36 15.98 8.23
N LEU A 24 -16.53 16.61 8.36
CA LEU A 24 -17.83 15.93 8.47
C LEU A 24 -18.33 15.38 7.13
N ALA A 25 -17.84 15.91 6.01
CA ALA A 25 -18.13 15.41 4.66
C ALA A 25 -17.19 14.30 4.19
N ALA A 26 -16.19 13.91 5.01
CA ALA A 26 -15.40 12.71 4.77
C ALA A 26 -16.29 11.49 5.03
N THR A 27 -17.05 11.09 4.01
CA THR A 27 -17.70 9.78 4.02
C THR A 27 -16.58 8.72 4.11
N PRO A 28 -16.78 7.66 4.92
CA PRO A 28 -15.86 6.54 4.88
C PRO A 28 -15.75 6.09 3.42
N ALA A 29 -14.53 5.98 2.91
CA ALA A 29 -14.30 5.49 1.56
C ALA A 29 -14.99 4.13 1.45
N GLY A 30 -16.10 4.09 0.73
CA GLY A 30 -16.82 2.86 0.45
C GLY A 30 -15.98 2.06 -0.53
N ALA A 31 -15.05 1.25 -0.02
CA ALA A 31 -14.44 0.22 -0.81
C ALA A 31 -15.56 -0.75 -1.21
N TRP A 32 -16.00 -0.68 -2.46
CA TRP A 32 -16.78 -1.74 -3.06
C TRP A 32 -15.99 -3.04 -2.85
N PRO A 33 -16.56 -4.11 -2.28
CA PRO A 33 -15.81 -5.32 -2.02
C PRO A 33 -15.29 -5.85 -3.36
N ILE A 34 -13.99 -5.68 -3.62
CA ILE A 34 -13.33 -6.37 -4.72
C ILE A 34 -13.03 -7.76 -4.16
N PRO A 35 -13.73 -8.80 -4.64
CA PRO A 35 -13.46 -10.14 -4.16
C PRO A 35 -12.02 -10.51 -4.52
N LEU A 36 -11.22 -10.86 -3.51
CA LEU A 36 -9.89 -11.39 -3.70
C LEU A 36 -9.99 -12.76 -4.38
N THR A 37 -9.06 -13.04 -5.30
CA THR A 37 -8.96 -14.39 -5.85
C THR A 37 -8.43 -15.37 -4.80
N ALA A 38 -8.62 -16.67 -5.03
CA ALA A 38 -8.07 -17.70 -4.15
C ALA A 38 -6.54 -17.59 -4.03
N ASP A 39 -5.85 -17.31 -5.14
CA ASP A 39 -4.39 -17.16 -5.17
C ASP A 39 -3.91 -15.94 -4.37
N GLN A 40 -4.61 -14.81 -4.49
CA GLN A 40 -4.34 -13.61 -3.70
C GLN A 40 -4.55 -13.87 -2.21
N THR A 41 -5.59 -14.63 -1.85
CA THR A 41 -5.85 -15.01 -0.46
C THR A 41 -4.73 -15.90 0.09
N ASN A 42 -4.31 -16.90 -0.68
CA ASN A 42 -3.21 -17.80 -0.30
C ASN A 42 -1.88 -17.04 -0.16
N PHE A 43 -1.60 -16.13 -1.09
CA PHE A 43 -0.44 -15.26 -1.02
C PHE A 43 -0.44 -14.38 0.23
N LEU A 44 -1.56 -13.74 0.54
CA LEU A 44 -1.70 -12.90 1.74
C LEU A 44 -1.52 -13.71 3.02
N ASN A 45 -2.09 -14.92 3.10
CA ASN A 45 -1.92 -15.81 4.24
C ASN A 45 -0.45 -16.20 4.47
N ALA A 46 0.36 -16.28 3.40
CA ALA A 46 1.78 -16.62 3.49
C ALA A 46 2.69 -15.41 3.84
N THR A 47 2.24 -14.19 3.59
CA THR A 47 3.10 -12.98 3.65
C THR A 47 2.74 -12.02 4.78
N ARG A 48 1.51 -12.05 5.29
CA ARG A 48 1.07 -11.25 6.43
C ARG A 48 1.96 -11.48 7.65
N GLY A 49 2.36 -10.38 8.28
CA GLY A 49 3.26 -10.39 9.45
C GLY A 49 4.74 -10.61 9.12
N GLY A 50 5.08 -11.05 7.90
CA GLY A 50 6.45 -11.23 7.44
C GLY A 50 6.99 -10.06 6.62
N PHE A 51 6.13 -9.37 5.86
CA PHE A 51 6.51 -8.25 5.00
C PHE A 51 5.87 -6.93 5.48
N PRO A 52 6.54 -5.77 5.37
CA PRO A 52 5.96 -4.49 5.77
C PRO A 52 4.78 -4.10 4.89
N GLY A 53 3.75 -3.49 5.49
CA GLY A 53 2.61 -2.93 4.78
C GLY A 53 1.28 -3.59 5.08
N ASN A 54 0.23 -3.08 4.44
CA ASN A 54 -1.11 -3.66 4.48
C ASN A 54 -1.31 -4.65 3.31
N ASP A 55 -2.45 -5.36 3.31
CA ASP A 55 -2.73 -6.36 2.28
C ASP A 55 -2.66 -5.82 0.84
N ASP A 56 -3.11 -4.58 0.62
CA ASP A 56 -3.01 -3.95 -0.71
C ASP A 56 -1.55 -3.75 -1.14
N GLN A 57 -0.69 -3.30 -0.22
CA GLN A 57 0.74 -3.19 -0.48
C GLN A 57 1.40 -4.54 -0.70
N LEU A 58 1.00 -5.57 0.05
CA LEU A 58 1.48 -6.94 -0.14
C LEU A 58 1.11 -7.43 -1.55
N LEU A 59 -0.16 -7.26 -1.96
CA LEU A 59 -0.63 -7.65 -3.29
C LEU A 59 0.08 -6.87 -4.39
N LEU A 60 0.30 -5.57 -4.20
CA LEU A 60 1.06 -4.75 -5.14
C LEU A 60 2.50 -5.25 -5.28
N ALA A 61 3.19 -5.48 -4.17
CA ALA A 61 4.56 -5.98 -4.14
C ALA A 61 4.68 -7.35 -4.80
N GLY A 62 3.76 -8.28 -4.47
CA GLY A 62 3.74 -9.62 -5.07
C GLY A 62 3.48 -9.61 -6.57
N ASN A 63 2.53 -8.79 -7.05
CA ASN A 63 2.28 -8.63 -8.48
C ASN A 63 3.49 -8.01 -9.21
N GLN A 64 4.13 -7.02 -8.59
CA GLN A 64 5.34 -6.42 -9.14
C GLN A 64 6.49 -7.43 -9.22
N ALA A 65 6.70 -8.23 -8.18
CA ALA A 65 7.68 -9.31 -8.18
C ALA A 65 7.41 -10.32 -9.30
N CYS A 66 6.17 -10.77 -9.46
CA CYS A 66 5.77 -11.66 -10.55
C CYS A 66 6.08 -11.06 -11.92
N ARG A 67 5.79 -9.77 -12.12
CA ARG A 67 6.12 -9.08 -13.37
C ARG A 67 7.62 -9.08 -13.64
N MET A 68 8.44 -8.72 -12.65
CA MET A 68 9.91 -8.69 -12.77
C MET A 68 10.46 -10.06 -13.17
N LEU A 69 9.96 -11.13 -12.55
CA LEU A 69 10.36 -12.50 -12.87
C LEU A 69 9.95 -12.89 -14.30
N TYR A 70 8.70 -12.64 -14.71
CA TYR A 70 8.26 -12.93 -16.08
C TYR A 70 9.01 -12.12 -17.15
N THR A 71 9.51 -10.93 -16.80
CA THR A 71 10.36 -10.13 -17.69
C THR A 71 11.84 -10.55 -17.68
N GLY A 72 12.21 -11.61 -16.95
CA GLY A 72 13.55 -12.18 -16.96
C GLY A 72 14.56 -11.45 -16.07
N GLN A 73 14.11 -10.67 -15.09
CA GLN A 73 15.01 -9.92 -14.19
C GLN A 73 15.82 -10.86 -13.26
N GLY A 74 15.38 -12.11 -13.07
CA GLY A 74 16.00 -13.10 -12.20
C GLY A 74 15.58 -12.96 -10.74
N THR A 75 15.62 -14.06 -9.98
CA THR A 75 15.10 -14.11 -8.60
C THR A 75 15.85 -13.16 -7.67
N GLN A 76 17.20 -13.17 -7.69
CA GLN A 76 17.97 -12.35 -6.75
C GLN A 76 17.76 -10.84 -6.98
N ALA A 77 17.81 -10.39 -8.23
CA ALA A 77 17.57 -8.98 -8.55
C ALA A 77 16.13 -8.54 -8.22
N THR A 78 15.15 -9.44 -8.38
CA THR A 78 13.76 -9.22 -7.96
C THR A 78 13.66 -9.04 -6.43
N ILE A 79 14.38 -9.86 -5.65
CA ILE A 79 14.44 -9.76 -4.19
C ILE A 79 15.07 -8.43 -3.78
N ASP A 80 16.23 -8.09 -4.33
CA ASP A 80 16.97 -6.87 -3.99
C ASP A 80 16.15 -5.61 -4.33
N THR A 81 15.49 -5.61 -5.50
CA THR A 81 14.61 -4.51 -5.92
C THR A 81 13.38 -4.39 -5.02
N THR A 82 12.77 -5.52 -4.64
CA THR A 82 11.62 -5.54 -3.72
C THR A 82 12.03 -5.01 -2.34
N ALA A 83 13.17 -5.47 -1.80
CA ALA A 83 13.70 -5.01 -0.51
C ALA A 83 13.93 -3.49 -0.52
N ALA A 84 14.59 -2.97 -1.56
CA ALA A 84 14.87 -1.55 -1.69
C ALA A 84 13.60 -0.70 -1.85
N THR A 85 12.64 -1.16 -2.67
CA THR A 85 11.41 -0.41 -2.97
C THR A 85 10.49 -0.27 -1.76
N TYR A 86 10.38 -1.32 -0.96
CA TYR A 86 9.44 -1.40 0.16
C TYR A 86 10.10 -1.22 1.54
N GLY A 87 11.40 -0.93 1.58
CA GLY A 87 12.15 -0.79 2.84
C GLY A 87 12.14 -2.07 3.68
N ALA A 88 12.07 -3.23 3.03
CA ALA A 88 12.06 -4.54 3.68
C ALA A 88 13.48 -5.10 3.78
N SER A 89 13.74 -5.98 4.76
CA SER A 89 14.99 -6.74 4.77
C SER A 89 15.04 -7.73 3.59
N PRO A 90 16.25 -8.12 3.13
CA PRO A 90 16.39 -9.10 2.05
C PRO A 90 15.67 -10.42 2.32
N GLN A 91 15.64 -10.88 3.57
CA GLN A 91 14.95 -12.09 3.99
C GLN A 91 13.43 -11.95 3.85
N GLN A 92 12.87 -10.80 4.21
CA GLN A 92 11.44 -10.54 4.05
C GLN A 92 11.05 -10.45 2.58
N ALA A 93 11.87 -9.78 1.76
CA ALA A 93 11.67 -9.72 0.32
C ALA A 93 11.80 -11.10 -0.34
N ALA A 94 12.76 -11.93 0.08
CA ALA A 94 12.90 -13.30 -0.39
C ALA A 94 11.67 -14.16 -0.07
N ALA A 95 11.15 -14.05 1.16
CA ALA A 95 9.93 -14.73 1.56
C ALA A 95 8.72 -14.28 0.71
N LEU A 96 8.55 -12.97 0.49
CA LEU A 96 7.48 -12.45 -0.34
C LEU A 96 7.59 -12.88 -1.80
N VAL A 97 8.78 -12.79 -2.41
CA VAL A 97 9.02 -13.23 -3.80
C VAL A 97 8.79 -14.74 -3.94
N GLY A 98 9.24 -15.53 -2.97
CA GLY A 98 8.99 -16.97 -2.91
C GLY A 98 7.50 -17.29 -2.84
N ALA A 99 6.76 -16.62 -1.94
CA ALA A 99 5.32 -16.78 -1.81
C ALA A 99 4.58 -16.39 -3.09
N ALA A 100 4.98 -15.29 -3.73
CA ALA A 100 4.40 -14.86 -5.01
C ALA A 100 4.60 -15.92 -6.10
N ARG A 101 5.80 -16.49 -6.20
CA ARG A 101 6.08 -17.60 -7.14
C ARG A 101 5.28 -18.85 -6.82
N SER A 102 5.13 -19.24 -5.57
CA SER A 102 4.38 -20.46 -5.23
C SER A 102 2.86 -20.33 -5.35
N THR A 103 2.33 -19.11 -5.54
CA THR A 103 0.89 -18.85 -5.56
C THR A 103 0.45 -18.12 -6.84
N MET A 104 0.80 -16.84 -6.99
CA MET A 104 0.28 -15.97 -8.04
C MET A 104 1.03 -16.11 -9.38
N CYS A 105 2.30 -16.52 -9.37
CA CYS A 105 3.11 -16.68 -10.58
C CYS A 105 3.96 -17.94 -10.59
N THR A 106 3.29 -19.09 -10.49
CA THR A 106 3.89 -20.44 -10.50
C THR A 106 4.70 -20.77 -11.72
N GLN A 107 4.46 -20.10 -12.85
CA GLN A 107 5.19 -20.29 -14.10
C GLN A 107 6.34 -19.29 -14.30
N ALA A 108 6.57 -18.39 -13.33
CA ALA A 108 7.61 -17.39 -13.47
C ALA A 108 9.02 -18.02 -13.36
N PRO A 109 9.94 -17.67 -14.28
CA PRO A 109 11.29 -18.19 -14.27
C PRO A 109 12.07 -17.69 -13.04
N GLY A 110 13.10 -18.46 -12.67
CA GLY A 110 13.90 -18.26 -11.45
C GLY A 110 15.27 -17.67 -11.73
#